data_AF-A0A2D7RYR9-F1
#
_entry.id   AF-A0A2D7RYR9-F1
#
_cell.length_a   1.000
_cell.length_b   1.000
_cell.length_c   1.000
_cell.angle_alpha   90.00
_cell.angle_beta   90.00
_cell.angle_gamma   90.00
#
_symmetry.space_group_name_H-M   'P 1'
#
loop_
_entity.id
_entity.type
_entity.pdbx_description
1 polymer ?
#
loop_
_entity_poly.entity_id
_entity_poly.type
_entity_poly.pdbx_seq_one_letter_code
_entity_poly.pdbx_strand_id
1 'polypeptide(L)'
;MSNLADVITHQHIVDFATDGVVCLRQVINPDWIEKLTAGLERNVADPSPRGRVWNADEHGRVTFYDSQVWQEIPEYRDFVENSPMTEFAGRVMNVEAVHFFFDAIFTRSTGSQFRTPFR
;
A
#
# COMPACT_ATOMS: atom_id res chain seq x y z
N MET A 1 -20.00 13.95 -1.09
CA MET A 1 -18.98 13.21 -1.86
C MET A 1 -18.05 14.26 -2.44
N SER A 2 -16.77 14.25 -2.05
CA SER A 2 -15.76 15.14 -2.64
C SER A 2 -15.61 14.78 -4.11
N ASN A 3 -15.53 15.77 -5.01
CA ASN A 3 -15.25 15.52 -6.41
C ASN A 3 -13.82 14.98 -6.53
N LEU A 4 -13.61 13.89 -7.26
CA LEU A 4 -12.28 13.33 -7.41
C LEU A 4 -11.28 14.31 -8.06
N ALA A 5 -11.76 15.27 -8.85
CA ALA A 5 -10.93 16.35 -9.41
C ALA A 5 -10.34 17.28 -8.32
N ASP A 6 -11.00 17.37 -7.16
CA ASP A 6 -10.49 18.14 -6.01
C ASP A 6 -9.41 17.35 -5.24
N VAL A 7 -9.37 16.02 -5.41
CA VAL A 7 -8.41 15.13 -4.76
C VAL A 7 -7.15 14.95 -5.62
N ILE A 8 -7.32 14.75 -6.94
CA ILE A 8 -6.23 14.59 -7.91
C ILE A 8 -6.24 15.78 -8.86
N THR A 9 -5.32 16.73 -8.65
CA THR A 9 -5.19 17.95 -9.45
C THR A 9 -4.42 17.69 -10.75
N HIS A 10 -4.54 18.62 -11.70
CA HIS A 10 -3.70 18.60 -12.91
C HIS A 10 -2.20 18.65 -12.57
N GLN A 11 -1.81 19.35 -11.51
CA GLN A 11 -0.41 19.40 -11.10
C GLN A 11 0.09 18.02 -10.66
N HIS A 12 -0.72 17.22 -9.95
CA HIS A 12 -0.33 15.85 -9.59
C HIS A 12 -0.07 14.96 -10.81
N ILE A 13 -0.84 15.15 -11.89
CA ILE A 13 -0.66 14.41 -13.15
C ILE A 13 0.66 14.83 -13.82
N VAL A 14 0.93 16.13 -13.88
CA VAL A 14 2.17 16.67 -14.45
C VAL A 14 3.40 16.23 -13.64
N ASP A 15 3.33 16.29 -12.31
CA ASP A 15 4.41 15.88 -11.42
C ASP A 15 4.70 14.39 -11.59
N PHE A 16 3.67 13.53 -11.60
CA PHE A 16 3.86 12.10 -11.83
C PHE A 16 4.45 11.80 -13.22
N ALA A 17 3.97 12.47 -14.27
CA ALA A 17 4.50 12.29 -15.62
C ALA A 17 5.96 12.75 -15.77
N THR A 18 6.39 13.72 -14.97
CA THR A 18 7.76 14.28 -15.01
C THR A 18 8.72 13.51 -14.11
N ASP A 19 8.32 13.26 -12.86
CA ASP A 19 9.18 12.71 -11.80
C ASP A 19 9.03 11.19 -11.64
N GLY A 20 8.01 10.59 -12.25
CA GLY A 20 7.64 9.18 -12.07
C GLY A 20 6.98 8.88 -10.71
N VAL A 21 6.74 9.90 -9.88
CA VAL A 21 6.15 9.77 -8.55
C VAL A 21 5.44 11.07 -8.15
N VAL A 22 4.36 10.96 -7.36
CA VAL A 22 3.66 12.10 -6.77
C VAL A 22 3.17 11.78 -5.35
N CYS A 23 3.18 12.76 -4.44
CA CYS A 23 2.70 12.58 -3.08
C CYS A 23 1.26 13.07 -2.92
N LEU A 24 0.34 12.14 -2.69
CA LEU A 24 -1.05 12.44 -2.36
C LEU A 24 -1.24 12.37 -0.83
N ARG A 25 -1.59 13.50 -0.21
CA ARG A 25 -1.75 13.59 1.25
C ARG A 25 -3.23 13.53 1.64
N GLN A 26 -3.53 12.75 2.68
CA GLN A 26 -4.88 12.69 3.29
C GLN A 26 -5.99 12.26 2.31
N VAL A 27 -5.65 11.45 1.31
CA VAL A 27 -6.63 10.99 0.29
C VAL A 27 -7.32 9.67 0.66
N ILE A 28 -6.79 8.95 1.65
CA ILE A 28 -7.38 7.70 2.15
C ILE A 28 -8.27 8.02 3.34
N ASN A 29 -9.53 7.62 3.27
CA ASN A 29 -10.47 7.76 4.38
C ASN A 29 -9.94 6.99 5.60
N PRO A 30 -9.96 7.58 6.82
CA PRO A 30 -9.67 6.87 8.07
C PRO A 30 -10.32 5.49 8.23
N ASP A 31 -11.55 5.28 7.75
CA ASP A 31 -12.23 3.98 7.82
C ASP A 31 -11.44 2.87 7.08
N TRP A 32 -10.81 3.22 5.96
CA TRP A 32 -9.93 2.30 5.24
C TRP A 32 -8.62 2.06 5.99
N ILE A 33 -8.10 3.07 6.69
CA ILE A 33 -6.90 2.92 7.52
C ILE A 33 -7.17 1.96 8.67
N GLU A 34 -8.31 2.08 9.35
CA GLU A 34 -8.73 1.18 10.42
C GLU A 34 -8.87 -0.26 9.91
N LYS A 35 -9.52 -0.45 8.77
CA LYS A 35 -9.68 -1.77 8.14
C LYS A 35 -8.34 -2.39 7.75
N LEU A 36 -7.46 -1.64 7.09
CA LEU A 36 -6.12 -2.12 6.73
C LEU A 36 -5.27 -2.43 7.97
N THR A 37 -5.45 -1.70 9.06
CA THR A 37 -4.79 -1.97 10.35
C THR A 37 -5.23 -3.31 10.91
N ALA A 38 -6.54 -3.60 10.92
CA ALA A 38 -7.05 -4.92 11.32
C ALA A 38 -6.52 -6.06 10.42
N GLY A 39 -6.47 -5.82 9.11
CA GLY A 39 -5.86 -6.77 8.16
C GLY A 39 -4.38 -7.02 8.45
N LEU A 40 -3.63 -5.97 8.80
CA LEU A 40 -2.22 -6.05 9.17
C LEU A 40 -1.98 -6.84 10.45
N GLU A 41 -2.78 -6.60 11.48
CA GLU A 41 -2.71 -7.38 12.72
C GLU A 41 -2.97 -8.86 12.47
N ARG A 42 -3.96 -9.19 11.63
CA ARG A 42 -4.22 -10.57 11.22
C ARG A 42 -3.04 -11.17 10.45
N ASN A 43 -2.48 -10.45 9.47
CA ASN A 43 -1.35 -10.94 8.68
C ASN A 43 -0.12 -11.19 9.55
N VAL A 44 0.17 -10.31 10.52
CA VAL A 44 1.31 -10.48 11.42
C VAL A 44 1.11 -11.65 12.37
N ALA A 45 -0.12 -11.88 12.85
CA ALA A 45 -0.44 -13.00 13.73
C ALA A 45 -0.40 -14.35 13.01
N ASP A 46 -0.84 -14.40 11.75
CA ASP A 46 -0.84 -15.60 10.91
C ASP A 46 -0.36 -15.27 9.48
N PRO A 47 0.97 -15.20 9.27
CA PRO A 47 1.56 -14.91 7.96
C PRO A 47 1.19 -15.93 6.89
N SER A 48 1.11 -15.46 5.63
CA SER A 48 0.91 -16.39 4.51
C SER A 48 2.15 -17.28 4.30
N PRO A 49 2.03 -18.40 3.56
CA PRO A 49 3.19 -19.23 3.19
C PRO A 49 4.28 -18.48 2.39
N ARG A 50 3.93 -17.34 1.80
CA ARG A 50 4.85 -16.46 1.05
C ARG A 50 5.54 -15.43 1.95
N GLY A 51 5.14 -15.33 3.22
CA GLY A 51 5.76 -14.46 4.22
C GLY A 51 7.23 -14.77 4.44
N ARG A 52 8.07 -13.74 4.52
CA ARG A 52 9.52 -13.85 4.72
C ARG A 52 10.02 -12.75 5.66
N VAL A 53 10.92 -13.13 6.57
CA VAL A 53 11.74 -12.17 7.31
C VAL A 53 12.88 -11.74 6.40
N TRP A 54 12.89 -10.49 5.98
CA TRP A 54 13.98 -9.92 5.16
C TRP A 54 15.20 -9.58 5.99
N ASN A 55 15.00 -9.12 7.21
CA ASN A 55 16.08 -8.82 8.14
C ASN A 55 15.60 -9.04 9.57
N ALA A 56 16.45 -9.66 10.37
CA ALA A 56 16.38 -9.65 11.82
C ALA A 56 17.75 -9.22 12.34
N ASP A 57 17.78 -8.27 13.28
CA ASP A 57 19.03 -7.85 13.90
C ASP A 57 19.26 -8.52 15.26
N GLU A 58 20.43 -8.26 15.85
CA GLU A 58 20.87 -8.83 17.13
C GLU A 58 19.97 -8.43 18.32
N HIS A 59 19.14 -7.38 18.16
CA HIS A 59 18.21 -6.90 19.18
C HIS A 59 16.79 -7.47 18.98
N GLY A 60 16.63 -8.40 18.03
CA GLY A 60 15.34 -9.02 17.72
C GLY A 60 14.38 -8.13 16.92
N ARG A 61 14.87 -7.02 16.34
CA ARG A 61 14.03 -6.17 15.47
C ARG A 61 13.93 -6.79 14.09
N VAL A 62 12.72 -6.83 13.55
CA VAL A 62 12.39 -7.55 12.31
C VAL A 62 11.92 -6.58 11.24
N THR A 63 12.38 -6.80 10.00
CA THR A 63 11.69 -6.37 8.78
C THR A 63 11.08 -7.60 8.14
N PHE A 64 9.75 -7.61 8.05
CA PHE A 64 8.96 -8.69 7.49
C PHE A 64 8.27 -8.24 6.22
N TYR A 65 8.09 -9.20 5.31
CA TYR A 65 7.45 -9.03 4.03
C TYR A 65 6.46 -10.18 3.80
N ASP A 66 5.30 -9.86 3.27
CA ASP A 66 4.35 -10.84 2.73
C ASP A 66 3.79 -10.36 1.39
N SER A 67 3.19 -11.27 0.62
CA SER A 67 2.73 -10.97 -0.73
C SER A 67 1.49 -11.75 -1.14
N GLN A 68 0.71 -11.16 -2.03
CA GLN A 68 -0.55 -11.72 -2.54
C GLN A 68 -1.56 -12.06 -1.44
N VAL A 69 -1.45 -11.43 -0.28
CA VAL A 69 -2.23 -11.76 0.92
C VAL A 69 -3.65 -11.21 0.81
N TRP A 70 -3.89 -10.26 -0.09
CA TRP A 70 -5.24 -9.83 -0.49
C TRP A 70 -6.17 -10.99 -0.89
N GLN A 71 -5.63 -12.14 -1.31
CA GLN A 71 -6.45 -13.30 -1.65
C GLN A 71 -7.03 -14.00 -0.42
N GLU A 72 -6.34 -13.89 0.72
CA GLU A 72 -6.57 -14.65 1.95
C GLU A 72 -7.17 -13.78 3.07
N ILE A 73 -6.77 -12.50 3.13
CA ILE A 73 -7.22 -11.55 4.16
C ILE A 73 -8.35 -10.68 3.60
N PRO A 74 -9.58 -10.78 4.15
CA PRO A 74 -10.76 -10.09 3.62
C PRO A 74 -10.64 -8.56 3.68
N GLU A 75 -9.93 -7.99 4.66
CA GLU A 75 -9.70 -6.55 4.77
C GLU A 75 -8.89 -6.02 3.58
N TYR A 76 -7.87 -6.77 3.14
CA TYR A 76 -7.06 -6.44 1.99
C TYR A 76 -7.81 -6.66 0.69
N ARG A 77 -8.56 -7.76 0.57
CA ARG A 77 -9.45 -8.00 -0.57
C ARG A 77 -10.41 -6.84 -0.78
N ASP A 78 -11.10 -6.45 0.28
CA ASP A 78 -12.09 -5.38 0.25
C ASP A 78 -11.45 -4.03 -0.10
N PHE A 79 -10.25 -3.75 0.40
CA PHE A 79 -9.50 -2.56 -0.02
C PHE A 79 -9.13 -2.61 -1.50
N VAL A 80 -8.65 -3.74 -2.01
CA VAL A 80 -8.30 -3.89 -3.44
C VAL A 80 -9.53 -3.72 -4.34
N GLU A 81 -10.66 -4.30 -3.96
CA GLU A 81 -11.87 -4.36 -4.79
C GLU A 81 -12.73 -3.10 -4.68
N ASN A 82 -12.81 -2.48 -3.50
CA ASN A 82 -13.82 -1.44 -3.19
C ASN A 82 -13.24 -0.09 -2.72
N SER A 83 -11.92 0.06 -2.59
CA SER A 83 -11.31 1.36 -2.27
C SER A 83 -11.20 2.27 -3.52
N PRO A 84 -10.99 3.60 -3.35
CA PRO A 84 -10.81 4.51 -4.48
C PRO A 84 -9.44 4.39 -5.17
N MET A 85 -8.58 3.43 -4.80
CA MET A 85 -7.20 3.35 -5.28
C MET A 85 -7.08 3.20 -6.79
N THR A 86 -7.97 2.43 -7.43
CA THR A 86 -8.01 2.29 -8.90
C THR A 86 -8.30 3.62 -9.58
N GLU A 87 -9.22 4.41 -9.03
CA GLU A 87 -9.57 5.73 -9.58
C GLU A 87 -8.44 6.75 -9.36
N PHE A 88 -7.79 6.74 -8.19
CA PHE A 88 -6.62 7.56 -7.91
C PHE A 88 -5.46 7.23 -8.86
N ALA A 89 -5.14 5.95 -9.01
CA ALA A 89 -4.06 5.49 -9.88
C ALA A 89 -4.36 5.84 -11.35
N GLY A 90 -5.57 5.58 -11.83
CA GLY A 90 -5.98 5.89 -13.20
C GLY A 90 -5.87 7.38 -13.53
N ARG A 91 -6.29 8.25 -12.61
CA ARG A 91 -6.17 9.71 -12.79
C ARG A 91 -4.72 10.19 -12.76
N VAL A 92 -3.94 9.78 -11.77
CA VAL A 92 -2.53 10.19 -11.65
C VAL A 92 -1.73 9.76 -12.88
N MET A 93 -1.97 8.54 -13.38
CA MET A 93 -1.31 8.02 -14.58
C MET A 93 -1.92 8.56 -15.89
N ASN A 94 -3.06 9.25 -15.83
CA ASN A 94 -3.83 9.72 -16.98
C ASN A 94 -4.18 8.60 -17.99
N VAL A 95 -4.74 7.49 -17.48
CA VAL A 95 -5.13 6.32 -18.28
C VAL A 95 -6.61 5.98 -18.09
N GLU A 96 -7.18 5.30 -19.10
CA GLU A 96 -8.59 4.88 -19.08
C GLU A 96 -8.83 3.64 -18.21
N ALA A 97 -7.82 2.80 -18.00
CA ALA A 97 -7.95 1.55 -17.26
C ALA A 97 -6.69 1.23 -16.45
N VAL A 98 -6.90 0.65 -15.27
CA VAL A 98 -5.86 0.14 -14.36
C VAL A 98 -6.29 -1.24 -13.88
N HIS A 99 -5.38 -2.20 -13.92
CA HIS A 99 -5.61 -3.53 -13.35
C HIS A 99 -4.76 -3.71 -12.11
N PHE A 100 -5.40 -4.09 -11.01
CA PHE A 100 -4.69 -4.55 -9.84
C PHE A 100 -4.00 -5.90 -10.17
N PHE A 101 -2.72 -6.00 -9.84
CA PHE A 101 -1.92 -7.20 -10.12
C PHE A 101 -1.44 -7.90 -8.85
N PHE A 102 -1.02 -7.13 -7.85
CA PHE A 102 -0.21 -7.63 -6.75
C PHE A 102 -0.22 -6.67 -5.55
N ASP A 103 -0.26 -7.22 -4.33
CA ASP A 103 0.07 -6.51 -3.09
C ASP A 103 1.35 -7.03 -2.45
N ALA A 104 1.99 -6.14 -1.70
CA ALA A 104 3.11 -6.43 -0.83
C ALA A 104 2.83 -5.80 0.54
N ILE A 105 2.89 -6.61 1.59
CA ILE A 105 2.74 -6.15 2.96
C ILE A 105 4.13 -6.06 3.58
N PHE A 106 4.43 -4.91 4.18
CA PHE A 106 5.71 -4.66 4.84
C PHE A 106 5.48 -4.25 6.28
N THR A 107 6.15 -4.92 7.21
CA THR A 107 6.20 -4.50 8.61
C THR A 107 7.64 -4.36 9.07
N ARG A 108 7.85 -3.38 9.96
CA ARG A 108 9.16 -3.09 10.55
C ARG A 108 9.00 -2.84 12.03
N SER A 109 9.79 -3.54 12.84
CA SER A 109 9.91 -3.20 14.25
C SER A 109 10.44 -1.77 14.42
N THR A 110 9.93 -1.08 15.42
CA THR A 110 10.38 0.27 15.80
C THR A 110 11.90 0.31 15.96
N GLY A 111 12.53 1.30 15.32
CA GLY A 111 13.98 1.49 15.39
C GLY A 111 14.82 0.56 14.50
N SER A 112 14.21 -0.31 13.69
CA SER A 112 14.94 -1.10 12.69
C SER A 112 15.74 -0.19 11.74
N GLN A 113 17.03 -0.50 11.54
CA GLN A 113 17.94 0.28 10.69
C GLN A 113 18.13 -0.34 9.29
N PHE A 114 17.42 -1.43 8.98
CA PHE A 114 17.50 -2.06 7.68
C PHE A 114 17.13 -1.04 6.59
N ARG A 115 17.97 -0.88 5.57
CA ARG A 115 17.69 0.00 4.43
C ARG A 115 17.18 -0.84 3.26
N THR A 116 16.09 -0.42 2.64
CA THR A 116 15.61 -1.05 1.39
C THR A 116 16.69 -0.81 0.32
N PRO A 117 17.29 -1.88 -0.24
CA PRO A 117 18.33 -1.72 -1.25
C PRO A 117 17.75 -1.06 -2.51
N PHE A 118 18.53 -0.17 -3.14
CA PHE A 118 18.23 0.26 -4.51
C PHE A 118 18.52 -0.90 -5.46
N ARG A 119 17.62 -1.13 -6.41
CA ARG A 119 17.80 -2.07 -7.52
C ARG A 119 17.53 -1.36 -8.84
#